data_AF-A0A671T7T1-F1
#
_entry.id   AF-A0A671T7T1-F1
#
_cell.length_a   1.000
_cell.length_b   1.000
_cell.length_c   1.000
_cell.angle_alpha   90.00
_cell.angle_beta   90.00
_cell.angle_gamma   90.00
#
_symmetry.space_group_name_H-M   'P 1'
#
loop_
_entity.id
_entity.type
_entity.pdbx_description
1 polymer ?
#
loop_
_entity_poly.entity_id
_entity_poly.type
_entity_poly.pdbx_seq_one_letter_code
_entity_poly.pdbx_strand_id
1 'polypeptide(L)'
;ACKQSLYCAAVLPPQVFTYNTCCVGLGAFRDVEVFSHEFLPTVVESLLFLADRLMNRALRDKAYNEMIRLFRKVFDSIGWLLRAHTHLIHHVLRSKHNESVQICEEDDISIVTVIMWNNIFRANGAVVAEMGNRALTDIMDDIVYKMSSSSNPVIGRAAVKTLVLIMDHSSSFTVFRPIFKGLVLQVWLRKTGVGKALTLLDQLIDHLRSDVP
;
A
#
# COMPACT_ATOMS: atom_id res chain seq x y z
N ALA A 1 -1.82 -23.51 -0.01
CA ALA A 1 -3.11 -23.43 0.68
C ALA A 1 -3.66 -21.99 0.72
N CYS A 2 -3.03 -21.03 1.43
CA CYS A 2 -3.58 -19.67 1.58
C CYS A 2 -3.70 -18.85 0.26
N LYS A 3 -2.78 -19.06 -0.72
CA LYS A 3 -2.85 -18.41 -2.04
C LYS A 3 -4.09 -18.77 -2.87
N GLN A 4 -4.65 -19.98 -2.69
CA GLN A 4 -5.85 -20.41 -3.42
C GLN A 4 -7.12 -19.78 -2.82
N SER A 5 -7.12 -19.53 -1.51
CA SER A 5 -8.28 -19.03 -0.78
C SER A 5 -8.57 -17.55 -1.08
N LEU A 6 -7.54 -16.71 -1.24
CA LEU A 6 -7.73 -15.32 -1.69
C LEU A 6 -8.12 -15.22 -3.17
N TYR A 7 -7.68 -16.17 -4.00
CA TYR A 7 -8.01 -16.18 -5.43
C TYR A 7 -9.51 -16.41 -5.68
N CYS A 8 -10.18 -17.24 -4.86
CA CYS A 8 -11.62 -17.44 -4.97
C CYS A 8 -12.47 -16.24 -4.52
N ALA A 9 -11.96 -15.41 -3.60
CA ALA A 9 -12.67 -14.21 -3.14
C ALA A 9 -12.50 -13.02 -4.11
N ALA A 10 -11.39 -12.94 -4.85
CA ALA A 10 -11.06 -11.79 -5.68
C ALA A 10 -11.54 -11.87 -7.15
N VAL A 11 -12.04 -13.01 -7.62
CA VAL A 11 -12.26 -13.27 -9.06
C VAL A 11 -13.73 -13.51 -9.45
N LEU A 12 -14.65 -13.70 -8.51
CA LEU A 12 -16.04 -14.05 -8.84
C LEU A 12 -17.03 -12.91 -8.54
N PRO A 13 -17.91 -12.54 -9.51
CA PRO A 13 -19.05 -11.69 -9.23
C PRO A 13 -19.98 -12.35 -8.20
N PRO A 14 -20.82 -11.58 -7.48
CA PRO A 14 -21.51 -12.00 -6.25
C PRO A 14 -22.56 -13.11 -6.40
N GLN A 15 -22.61 -13.87 -7.50
CA GLN A 15 -23.65 -14.87 -7.75
C GLN A 15 -23.20 -16.32 -7.87
N VAL A 16 -21.90 -16.66 -7.83
CA VAL A 16 -21.51 -18.08 -7.83
C VAL A 16 -20.24 -18.30 -6.99
N PHE A 17 -20.41 -18.46 -5.67
CA PHE A 17 -19.38 -19.10 -4.84
C PHE A 17 -19.51 -20.63 -4.99
N THR A 18 -18.87 -21.21 -6.00
CA THR A 18 -18.64 -22.66 -6.01
C THR A 18 -17.55 -23.02 -5.01
N TYR A 19 -17.96 -23.75 -3.98
CA TYR A 19 -17.17 -24.24 -2.86
C TYR A 19 -15.86 -24.92 -3.28
N ASN A 20 -14.74 -24.40 -2.81
CA ASN A 20 -13.49 -25.16 -2.70
C ASN A 20 -13.25 -25.49 -1.21
N THR A 21 -12.81 -26.72 -0.94
CA THR A 21 -12.83 -27.47 0.33
C THR A 21 -11.99 -26.90 1.47
N CYS A 22 -11.54 -25.64 1.38
CA CYS A 22 -10.76 -24.96 2.42
C CYS A 22 -11.61 -24.08 3.34
N CYS A 23 -12.88 -23.86 3.00
CA CYS A 23 -13.83 -23.04 3.75
C CYS A 23 -14.74 -23.88 4.64
N VAL A 24 -14.19 -24.88 5.35
CA VAL A 24 -14.94 -25.67 6.32
C VAL A 24 -15.25 -24.79 7.53
N GLY A 25 -16.46 -24.24 7.58
CA GLY A 25 -16.96 -23.37 8.66
C GLY A 25 -17.47 -22.00 8.21
N LEU A 26 -17.21 -21.59 6.97
CA LEU A 26 -17.89 -20.44 6.38
C LEU A 26 -19.24 -20.94 5.87
N GLY A 27 -20.22 -21.03 6.78
CA GLY A 27 -21.62 -21.14 6.40
C GLY A 27 -21.91 -20.08 5.34
N ALA A 28 -22.69 -20.42 4.31
CA ALA A 28 -23.03 -19.49 3.24
C ALA A 28 -23.41 -18.15 3.87
N PHE A 29 -22.56 -17.12 3.69
CA PHE A 29 -22.89 -15.77 4.16
C PHE A 29 -24.11 -15.37 3.35
N ARG A 30 -25.29 -15.54 3.94
CA ARG A 30 -26.54 -15.05 3.37
C ARG A 30 -26.57 -13.52 3.37
N ASP A 31 -25.63 -12.91 4.11
CA ASP A 31 -25.50 -11.49 4.30
C ASP A 31 -24.11 -11.01 3.83
N VAL A 32 -24.10 -10.41 2.64
CA VAL A 32 -22.90 -9.80 2.03
C VAL A 32 -22.43 -8.59 2.85
N GLU A 33 -23.33 -7.95 3.59
CA GLU A 33 -23.04 -6.80 4.44
C GLU A 33 -22.24 -7.22 5.67
N VAL A 34 -22.67 -8.28 6.36
CA VAL A 34 -21.93 -8.87 7.50
C VAL A 34 -20.54 -9.34 7.06
N PHE A 35 -20.45 -10.00 5.90
CA PHE A 35 -19.15 -10.40 5.36
C PHE A 35 -18.24 -9.20 5.10
N SER A 36 -18.75 -8.16 4.41
CA SER A 36 -17.95 -7.04 3.96
C SER A 36 -17.59 -6.06 5.08
N HIS A 37 -18.48 -5.84 6.04
CA HIS A 37 -18.36 -4.78 7.04
C HIS A 37 -18.04 -5.28 8.46
N GLU A 38 -18.18 -6.58 8.74
CA GLU A 38 -17.81 -7.15 10.05
C GLU A 38 -16.65 -8.15 9.94
N PHE A 39 -16.80 -9.16 9.08
CA PHE A 39 -15.81 -10.22 8.95
C PHE A 39 -14.50 -9.73 8.31
N LEU A 40 -14.56 -9.10 7.14
CA LEU A 40 -13.36 -8.65 6.43
C LEU A 40 -12.51 -7.64 7.24
N PRO A 41 -13.08 -6.60 7.89
CA PRO A 41 -12.32 -5.72 8.76
C PRO A 41 -11.63 -6.49 9.91
N THR A 42 -12.31 -7.44 10.54
CA THR A 42 -11.75 -8.26 11.62
C THR A 42 -10.56 -9.10 11.14
N VAL A 43 -10.66 -9.67 9.93
CA VAL A 43 -9.56 -10.43 9.30
C VAL A 43 -8.37 -9.51 9.03
N VAL A 44 -8.61 -8.34 8.44
CA VAL A 44 -7.54 -7.37 8.14
C VAL A 44 -6.85 -6.89 9.41
N GLU A 45 -7.59 -6.58 10.46
CA GLU A 45 -7.02 -6.16 11.75
C GLU A 45 -6.17 -7.26 12.39
N SER A 46 -6.61 -8.53 12.28
CA SER A 46 -5.83 -9.67 12.75
C SER A 46 -4.53 -9.85 11.96
N LEU A 47 -4.56 -9.60 10.64
CA LEU A 47 -3.36 -9.63 9.80
C LEU A 47 -2.41 -8.48 10.12
N LEU A 48 -2.93 -7.28 10.35
CA LEU A 48 -2.13 -6.12 10.75
C LEU A 48 -1.45 -6.35 12.10
N PHE A 49 -2.19 -6.86 13.09
CA PHE A 49 -1.62 -7.27 14.38
C PHE A 49 -0.50 -8.31 14.22
N LEU A 50 -0.70 -9.31 13.37
CA LEU A 50 0.34 -10.31 13.10
C LEU A 50 1.56 -9.68 12.43
N ALA A 51 1.36 -8.80 11.45
CA ALA A 51 2.44 -8.11 10.77
C ALA A 51 3.26 -7.24 11.73
N ASP A 52 2.59 -6.45 12.58
CA ASP A 52 3.22 -5.63 13.61
C ASP A 52 4.06 -6.48 14.57
N ARG A 53 3.56 -7.66 14.98
CA ARG A 53 4.36 -8.62 15.79
C ARG A 53 5.55 -9.20 15.05
N LEU A 54 5.40 -9.55 13.77
CA LEU A 54 6.50 -10.08 12.97
C LEU A 54 7.58 -9.04 12.75
N MET A 55 7.20 -7.80 12.44
CA MET A 55 8.10 -6.66 12.36
C MET A 55 8.85 -6.49 13.68
N ASN A 56 8.15 -6.33 14.80
CA ASN A 56 8.78 -6.14 16.11
C ASN A 56 9.74 -7.28 16.49
N ARG A 57 9.46 -8.52 16.10
CA ARG A 57 10.38 -9.66 16.29
C ARG A 57 11.60 -9.56 15.39
N ALA A 58 11.42 -9.17 14.13
CA ALA A 58 12.53 -8.95 13.22
C ALA A 58 13.53 -7.94 13.81
N LEU A 59 13.04 -6.84 14.37
CA LEU A 59 13.87 -5.76 14.93
C LEU A 59 14.62 -6.15 16.20
N ARG A 60 14.15 -7.16 16.94
CA ARG A 60 14.69 -7.53 18.27
C ARG A 60 15.56 -8.79 18.25
N ASP A 61 15.27 -9.74 17.35
CA ASP A 61 15.84 -11.08 17.40
C ASP A 61 16.85 -11.36 16.28
N LYS A 62 17.71 -12.37 16.48
CA LYS A 62 18.68 -12.86 15.47
C LYS A 62 18.05 -13.49 14.21
N ALA A 63 16.71 -13.54 14.13
CA ALA A 63 15.94 -14.15 13.04
C ALA A 63 15.35 -13.12 12.05
N TYR A 64 16.00 -11.95 11.91
CA TYR A 64 15.56 -10.82 11.07
C TYR A 64 15.01 -11.27 9.70
N ASN A 65 15.84 -11.96 8.91
CA ASN A 65 15.48 -12.34 7.54
C ASN A 65 14.20 -13.21 7.43
N GLU A 66 14.02 -14.15 8.36
CA GLU A 66 12.82 -15.02 8.34
C GLU A 66 11.58 -14.23 8.77
N MET A 67 11.70 -13.38 9.79
CA MET A 67 10.58 -12.56 10.26
C MET A 67 10.15 -11.53 9.19
N ILE A 68 11.11 -10.88 8.51
CA ILE A 68 10.82 -10.00 7.36
C ILE A 68 10.17 -10.78 6.21
N ARG A 69 10.61 -12.01 5.94
CA ARG A 69 10.00 -12.85 4.90
C ARG A 69 8.54 -13.19 5.22
N LEU A 70 8.23 -13.48 6.49
CA LEU A 70 6.87 -13.74 6.95
C LEU A 70 6.03 -12.46 6.93
N PHE A 71 6.58 -11.35 7.41
CA PHE A 71 5.96 -10.03 7.36
C PHE A 71 5.52 -9.68 5.93
N ARG A 72 6.43 -9.84 4.95
CA ARG A 72 6.13 -9.60 3.53
C ARG A 72 4.94 -10.42 3.05
N LYS A 73 4.85 -11.71 3.40
CA LYS A 73 3.71 -12.56 3.00
C LYS A 73 2.39 -12.09 3.60
N VAL A 74 2.42 -11.60 4.84
CA VAL A 74 1.22 -11.06 5.50
C VAL A 74 0.80 -9.77 4.80
N PHE A 75 1.73 -8.85 4.58
CA PHE A 75 1.46 -7.58 3.87
C PHE A 75 1.03 -7.78 2.42
N ASP A 76 1.60 -8.76 1.71
CA ASP A 76 1.12 -9.16 0.38
C ASP A 76 -0.36 -9.57 0.46
N SER A 77 -0.73 -10.38 1.47
CA SER A 77 -2.11 -10.83 1.66
C SER A 77 -3.06 -9.68 1.98
N ILE A 78 -2.63 -8.71 2.79
CA ILE A 78 -3.37 -7.47 3.03
C ILE A 78 -3.55 -6.71 1.72
N GLY A 79 -2.48 -6.54 0.93
CA GLY A 79 -2.56 -5.90 -0.38
C GLY A 79 -3.53 -6.58 -1.35
N TRP A 80 -3.60 -7.91 -1.35
CA TRP A 80 -4.61 -8.65 -2.13
C TRP A 80 -6.04 -8.37 -1.65
N LEU A 81 -6.27 -8.32 -0.34
CA LEU A 81 -7.59 -8.00 0.23
C LEU A 81 -8.01 -6.56 -0.13
N LEU A 82 -7.10 -5.58 0.02
CA LEU A 82 -7.38 -4.19 -0.31
C LEU A 82 -7.69 -3.96 -1.78
N ARG A 83 -7.06 -4.74 -2.68
CA ARG A 83 -7.36 -4.69 -4.11
C ARG A 83 -8.74 -5.22 -4.45
N ALA A 84 -9.21 -6.24 -3.74
CA ALA A 84 -10.54 -6.82 -3.94
C ALA A 84 -11.64 -6.02 -3.22
N HIS A 85 -11.31 -5.38 -2.10
CA HIS A 85 -12.23 -4.72 -1.20
C HIS A 85 -11.68 -3.35 -0.78
N THR A 86 -11.85 -2.35 -1.63
CA THR A 86 -11.24 -1.02 -1.50
C THR A 86 -11.72 -0.24 -0.29
N HIS A 87 -12.93 -0.51 0.20
CA HIS A 87 -13.48 0.09 1.41
C HIS A 87 -12.65 -0.20 2.67
N LEU A 88 -11.88 -1.31 2.67
CA LEU A 88 -11.00 -1.69 3.77
C LEU A 88 -9.77 -0.78 3.89
N ILE A 89 -9.43 0.02 2.87
CA ILE A 89 -8.26 0.91 2.91
C ILE A 89 -8.37 1.88 4.08
N HIS A 90 -9.54 2.48 4.30
CA HIS A 90 -9.77 3.35 5.45
C HIS A 90 -9.62 2.65 6.79
N HIS A 91 -10.00 1.36 6.86
CA HIS A 91 -9.83 0.56 8.06
C HIS A 91 -8.35 0.31 8.35
N VAL A 92 -7.57 -0.04 7.32
CA VAL A 92 -6.11 -0.23 7.45
C VAL A 92 -5.41 1.05 7.89
N LEU A 93 -5.70 2.19 7.26
CA LEU A 93 -5.05 3.47 7.59
C LEU A 93 -5.33 3.95 9.02
N ARG A 94 -6.46 3.54 9.63
CA ARG A 94 -6.83 3.89 11.01
C ARG A 94 -6.29 2.90 12.05
N SER A 95 -5.73 1.78 11.63
CA SER A 95 -5.24 0.76 12.54
C SER A 95 -3.93 1.19 13.19
N LYS A 96 -3.86 1.13 14.52
CA LYS A 96 -2.63 1.36 15.30
C LYS A 96 -1.49 0.41 14.90
N HIS A 97 -1.83 -0.78 14.39
CA HIS A 97 -0.85 -1.76 13.93
C HIS A 97 -0.26 -1.35 12.59
N ASN A 98 -1.06 -0.75 11.70
CA ASN A 98 -0.56 -0.16 10.47
C ASN A 98 0.31 1.08 10.77
N GLU A 99 -0.14 1.94 11.70
CA GLU A 99 0.62 3.12 12.14
C GLU A 99 2.02 2.73 12.67
N SER A 100 2.10 1.69 13.51
CA SER A 100 3.39 1.12 13.98
C SER A 100 4.31 0.74 12.81
N VAL A 101 3.76 0.13 11.76
CA VAL A 101 4.52 -0.24 10.55
C VAL A 101 4.93 0.99 9.72
N GLN A 102 4.09 2.01 9.62
CA GLN A 102 4.38 3.24 8.89
C GLN A 102 5.54 4.01 9.54
N ILE A 103 5.55 4.12 10.87
CA ILE A 103 6.60 4.81 11.64
C ILE A 103 7.94 4.05 11.61
N CYS A 104 7.95 2.76 11.23
CA CYS A 104 9.18 2.00 11.13
C CYS A 104 10.10 2.53 10.00
N GLU A 105 11.33 2.90 10.37
CA GLU A 105 12.34 3.45 9.45
C GLU A 105 13.18 2.38 8.74
N GLU A 106 13.00 1.09 9.07
CA GLU A 106 13.76 0.02 8.45
C GLU A 106 13.44 -0.10 6.95
N ASP A 107 14.48 -0.21 6.13
CA ASP A 107 14.38 -0.26 4.68
C ASP A 107 13.55 -1.46 4.21
N ASP A 108 13.76 -2.65 4.76
CA ASP A 108 13.03 -3.85 4.34
C ASP A 108 11.54 -3.78 4.64
N ILE A 109 11.15 -3.08 5.71
CA ILE A 109 9.75 -2.81 6.05
C ILE A 109 9.19 -1.77 5.08
N SER A 110 9.90 -0.68 4.87
CA SER A 110 9.53 0.41 3.97
C SER A 110 9.39 -0.03 2.51
N ILE A 111 10.26 -0.94 2.03
CA ILE A 111 10.15 -1.55 0.71
C ILE A 111 8.81 -2.27 0.57
N VAL A 112 8.41 -3.06 1.57
CA VAL A 112 7.18 -3.85 1.52
C VAL A 112 5.95 -2.93 1.48
N THR A 113 5.89 -1.89 2.33
CA THR A 113 4.73 -0.99 2.36
C THR A 113 4.61 -0.15 1.09
N VAL A 114 5.71 0.43 0.60
CA VAL A 114 5.69 1.26 -0.61
C VAL A 114 5.37 0.43 -1.85
N ILE A 115 5.87 -0.79 -1.95
CA ILE A 115 5.53 -1.71 -3.05
C ILE A 115 4.07 -2.16 -2.97
N MET A 116 3.53 -2.41 -1.77
CA MET A 116 2.12 -2.74 -1.60
C MET A 116 1.22 -1.64 -2.17
N TRP A 117 1.42 -0.39 -1.76
CA TRP A 117 0.66 0.74 -2.29
C TRP A 117 0.84 0.91 -3.80
N ASN A 118 2.07 0.76 -4.30
CA ASN A 118 2.33 0.78 -5.75
C ASN A 118 1.48 -0.26 -6.49
N ASN A 119 1.41 -1.48 -5.97
CA ASN A 119 0.68 -2.57 -6.59
C ASN A 119 -0.84 -2.37 -6.49
N ILE A 120 -1.36 -1.77 -5.42
CA ILE A 120 -2.78 -1.44 -5.28
C ILE A 120 -3.18 -0.43 -6.36
N PHE A 121 -2.50 0.72 -6.44
CA PHE A 121 -2.84 1.77 -7.39
C PHE A 121 -2.58 1.37 -8.84
N ARG A 122 -1.51 0.61 -9.11
CA ARG A 122 -1.22 0.12 -10.46
C ARG A 122 -2.27 -0.88 -10.96
N ALA A 123 -2.87 -1.66 -10.06
CA ALA A 123 -3.87 -2.66 -10.43
C ALA A 123 -5.24 -2.05 -10.71
N ASN A 124 -5.58 -0.96 -10.01
CA ASN A 124 -6.85 -0.26 -10.20
C ASN A 124 -6.67 1.23 -9.86
N GLY A 125 -6.51 2.06 -10.89
CA GLY A 125 -6.37 3.51 -10.73
C GLY A 125 -7.63 4.19 -10.17
N ALA A 126 -8.82 3.58 -10.34
CA ALA A 126 -10.07 4.14 -9.80
C ALA A 126 -10.06 4.21 -8.27
N VAL A 127 -9.30 3.33 -7.61
CA VAL A 127 -9.12 3.34 -6.14
C VAL A 127 -8.59 4.69 -5.64
N VAL A 128 -7.70 5.31 -6.42
CA VAL A 128 -7.13 6.63 -6.10
C VAL A 128 -8.24 7.68 -6.04
N ALA A 129 -9.17 7.66 -6.98
CA ALA A 129 -10.29 8.60 -7.01
C ALA A 129 -11.33 8.31 -5.91
N GLU A 130 -11.55 7.04 -5.57
CA GLU A 130 -12.60 6.60 -4.63
C GLU A 130 -12.23 6.79 -3.15
N MET A 131 -10.94 6.72 -2.80
CA MET A 131 -10.51 6.70 -1.39
C MET A 131 -10.55 8.06 -0.68
N GLY A 132 -10.79 9.14 -1.41
CA GLY A 132 -10.89 10.49 -0.85
C GLY A 132 -9.57 11.10 -0.37
N ASN A 133 -9.56 12.42 -0.23
CA ASN A 133 -8.34 13.21 -0.06
C ASN A 133 -7.55 12.87 1.20
N ARG A 134 -8.22 12.60 2.34
CA ARG A 134 -7.53 12.30 3.60
C ARG A 134 -6.71 11.01 3.50
N ALA A 135 -7.32 9.93 3.00
CA ALA A 135 -6.62 8.66 2.87
C ALA A 135 -5.45 8.75 1.88
N LEU A 136 -5.63 9.51 0.78
CA LEU A 136 -4.54 9.83 -0.13
C LEU A 136 -3.42 10.59 0.57
N THR A 137 -3.73 11.64 1.35
CA THR A 137 -2.74 12.39 2.13
C THR A 137 -1.93 11.46 3.02
N ASP A 138 -2.59 10.62 3.81
CA ASP A 138 -1.92 9.75 4.79
C ASP A 138 -0.94 8.78 4.10
N ILE A 139 -1.31 8.25 2.93
CA ILE A 139 -0.44 7.37 2.13
C ILE A 139 0.69 8.16 1.48
N MET A 140 0.38 9.33 0.93
CA MET A 140 1.36 10.20 0.27
C MET A 140 2.43 10.64 1.26
N ASP A 141 2.05 11.07 2.46
CA ASP A 141 2.96 11.51 3.51
C ASP A 141 3.88 10.36 3.95
N ASP A 142 3.35 9.15 4.14
CA ASP A 142 4.15 7.96 4.45
C ASP A 142 5.18 7.64 3.34
N ILE A 143 4.75 7.65 2.07
CA ILE A 143 5.62 7.38 0.92
C ILE A 143 6.72 8.44 0.78
N VAL A 144 6.36 9.70 0.93
CA VAL A 144 7.26 10.86 0.87
C VAL A 144 8.29 10.79 1.99
N TYR A 145 7.84 10.50 3.21
CA TYR A 145 8.71 10.34 4.36
C TYR A 145 9.71 9.20 4.12
N LYS A 146 9.24 7.99 3.77
CA LYS A 146 10.10 6.82 3.50
C LYS A 146 11.09 7.06 2.36
N MET A 147 10.66 7.75 1.30
CA MET A 147 11.54 8.13 0.18
C MET A 147 12.65 9.11 0.61
N SER A 148 12.35 10.00 1.55
CA SER A 148 13.25 11.04 2.03
C SER A 148 14.24 10.54 3.08
N SER A 149 13.77 9.69 3.99
CA SER A 149 14.58 9.14 5.09
C SER A 149 15.54 8.06 4.61
N SER A 150 15.20 7.31 3.56
CA SER A 150 16.04 6.22 3.06
C SER A 150 16.92 6.60 1.85
N SER A 151 18.14 6.07 1.85
CA SER A 151 19.04 6.11 0.68
C SER A 151 18.76 4.99 -0.33
N ASN A 152 17.88 4.03 0.00
CA ASN A 152 17.63 2.85 -0.80
C ASN A 152 16.97 3.19 -2.14
N PRO A 153 17.58 2.80 -3.28
CA PRO A 153 17.06 3.13 -4.60
C PRO A 153 15.76 2.38 -4.92
N VAL A 154 15.49 1.23 -4.27
CA VAL A 154 14.24 0.48 -4.44
C VAL A 154 13.07 1.28 -3.87
N ILE A 155 13.22 1.81 -2.66
CA ILE A 155 12.22 2.67 -2.01
C ILE A 155 11.96 3.90 -2.86
N GLY A 156 13.03 4.63 -3.24
CA GLY A 156 12.88 5.84 -4.05
C GLY A 156 12.16 5.59 -5.38
N ARG A 157 12.52 4.52 -6.10
CA ARG A 157 11.89 4.18 -7.38
C ARG A 157 10.43 3.77 -7.21
N ALA A 158 10.11 2.96 -6.20
CA ALA A 158 8.74 2.55 -5.94
C ALA A 158 7.89 3.75 -5.50
N ALA A 159 8.42 4.62 -4.64
CA ALA A 159 7.77 5.84 -4.19
C ALA A 159 7.42 6.76 -5.36
N VAL A 160 8.39 7.12 -6.22
CA VAL A 160 8.14 7.96 -7.40
C VAL A 160 7.06 7.36 -8.29
N LYS A 161 7.12 6.05 -8.57
CA LYS A 161 6.07 5.37 -9.37
C LYS A 161 4.70 5.48 -8.73
N THR A 162 4.60 5.29 -7.42
CA THR A 162 3.32 5.36 -6.70
C THR A 162 2.77 6.77 -6.71
N LEU A 163 3.62 7.78 -6.53
CA LEU A 163 3.22 9.18 -6.57
C LEU A 163 2.72 9.60 -7.96
N VAL A 164 3.37 9.14 -9.04
CA VAL A 164 2.87 9.32 -10.41
C VAL A 164 1.48 8.73 -10.59
N LEU A 165 1.26 7.50 -10.12
CA LEU A 165 -0.08 6.89 -10.20
C LEU A 165 -1.15 7.70 -9.44
N ILE A 166 -0.78 8.32 -8.32
CA ILE A 166 -1.72 9.17 -7.57
C ILE A 166 -2.02 10.46 -8.35
N MET A 167 -1.01 11.08 -8.96
CA MET A 167 -1.18 12.30 -9.77
C MET A 167 -2.05 12.06 -11.00
N ASP A 168 -1.81 10.95 -11.71
CA ASP A 168 -2.52 10.61 -12.95
C ASP A 168 -4.02 10.36 -12.69
N HIS A 169 -4.39 9.98 -11.47
CA HIS A 169 -5.75 9.55 -11.13
C HIS A 169 -6.47 10.43 -10.09
N SER A 170 -5.84 11.45 -9.51
CA SER A 170 -6.48 12.37 -8.56
C SER A 170 -6.56 13.81 -9.08
N SER A 171 -7.78 14.31 -9.26
CA SER A 171 -8.02 15.74 -9.56
C SER A 171 -7.68 16.68 -8.39
N SER A 172 -7.50 16.11 -7.19
CA SER A 172 -7.19 16.84 -5.95
C SER A 172 -5.69 17.06 -5.72
N PHE A 173 -4.85 16.76 -6.72
CA PHE A 173 -3.40 16.93 -6.65
C PHE A 173 -2.95 18.39 -6.47
N THR A 174 -3.83 19.37 -6.74
CA THR A 174 -3.58 20.80 -6.50
C THR A 174 -3.21 21.11 -5.04
N VAL A 175 -3.71 20.33 -4.07
CA VAL A 175 -3.43 20.52 -2.63
C VAL A 175 -2.03 20.03 -2.25
N PHE A 176 -1.53 18.99 -2.91
CA PHE A 176 -0.29 18.31 -2.52
C PHE A 176 0.95 18.92 -3.17
N ARG A 177 0.78 19.58 -4.31
CA ARG A 177 1.86 20.15 -5.14
C ARG A 177 2.99 20.89 -4.40
N PRO A 178 2.73 21.76 -3.40
CA PRO A 178 3.78 22.54 -2.74
C PRO A 178 4.76 21.66 -1.94
N ILE A 179 4.23 20.64 -1.26
CA ILE A 179 4.99 19.73 -0.40
C ILE A 179 5.90 18.84 -1.27
N PHE A 180 5.36 18.35 -2.38
CA PHE A 180 6.09 17.50 -3.32
C PHE A 180 7.18 18.26 -4.06
N LYS A 181 6.95 19.51 -4.46
CA LYS A 181 7.92 20.30 -5.21
C LYS A 181 9.24 20.48 -4.47
N GLY A 182 9.21 20.77 -3.16
CA GLY A 182 10.43 20.94 -2.36
C GLY A 182 11.18 19.63 -2.12
N LEU A 183 10.43 18.57 -1.85
CA LEU A 183 10.96 17.29 -1.38
C LEU A 183 11.50 16.44 -2.54
N VAL A 184 10.83 16.46 -3.69
CA VAL A 184 11.32 15.89 -4.94
C VAL A 184 12.59 16.61 -5.42
N LEU A 185 12.66 17.95 -5.29
CA LEU A 185 13.88 18.70 -5.63
C LEU A 185 15.06 18.32 -4.74
N GLN A 186 14.84 18.12 -3.44
CA GLN A 186 15.91 17.73 -2.50
C GLN A 186 16.38 16.30 -2.71
N VAL A 187 15.45 15.36 -2.97
CA VAL A 187 15.79 13.97 -3.33
C VAL A 187 16.53 13.94 -4.67
N TRP A 188 16.13 14.78 -5.63
CA TRP A 188 16.80 14.97 -6.93
C TRP A 188 18.25 15.46 -6.77
N LEU A 189 18.49 16.48 -5.92
CA LEU A 189 19.85 16.98 -5.65
C LEU A 189 20.77 15.92 -5.03
N ARG A 190 20.22 14.96 -4.27
CA ARG A 190 21.00 13.96 -3.53
C ARG A 190 21.28 12.66 -4.30
N LYS A 191 20.52 12.33 -5.35
CA LYS A 191 20.50 10.96 -5.94
C LYS A 191 20.80 10.90 -7.44
N THR A 192 21.52 11.85 -8.03
CA THR A 192 21.92 11.80 -9.45
C THR A 192 22.86 10.63 -9.76
N GLY A 193 22.25 9.52 -10.15
CA GLY A 193 22.88 8.36 -10.76
C GLY A 193 21.85 7.32 -11.19
N VAL A 194 21.76 7.09 -12.50
CA VAL A 194 21.14 5.94 -13.20
C VAL A 194 19.72 6.12 -13.77
N GLY A 195 19.61 5.83 -15.08
CA GLY A 195 18.46 6.04 -15.96
C GLY A 195 17.21 5.17 -15.74
N LYS A 196 16.23 5.38 -16.64
CA LYS A 196 14.81 4.94 -16.62
C LYS A 196 13.97 5.40 -15.41
N ALA A 197 14.56 5.62 -14.23
CA ALA A 197 13.89 6.33 -13.14
C ALA A 197 13.72 7.82 -13.44
N LEU A 198 14.65 8.38 -14.24
CA LEU A 198 14.62 9.77 -14.67
C LEU A 198 13.36 10.12 -15.46
N THR A 199 12.93 9.29 -16.42
CA THR A 199 11.76 9.63 -17.24
C THR A 199 10.45 9.69 -16.46
N LEU A 200 10.27 8.84 -15.44
CA LEU A 200 9.11 8.90 -14.54
C LEU A 200 9.22 10.08 -13.57
N LEU A 201 10.45 10.43 -13.17
CA LEU A 201 10.71 11.60 -12.36
C LEU A 201 10.48 12.89 -13.16
N ASP A 202 10.87 12.92 -14.43
CA ASP A 202 10.63 14.01 -15.36
C ASP A 202 9.13 14.20 -15.56
N GLN A 203 8.38 13.10 -15.76
CA GLN A 203 6.91 13.14 -15.75
C GLN A 203 6.36 13.72 -14.45
N LEU A 204 6.91 13.31 -13.29
CA LEU A 204 6.47 13.85 -12.01
C LEU A 204 6.80 15.34 -11.88
N ILE A 205 7.97 15.77 -12.34
CA ILE A 205 8.39 17.18 -12.34
C ILE A 205 7.51 18.00 -13.30
N ASP A 206 7.18 17.48 -14.48
CA ASP A 206 6.30 18.12 -15.44
C ASP A 206 4.89 18.28 -14.88
N HIS A 207 4.35 17.24 -14.23
CA HIS A 207 3.09 17.32 -13.48
C HIS A 207 3.13 18.35 -12.34
N LEU A 208 4.29 18.57 -11.72
CA LEU A 208 4.47 19.61 -10.70
C LEU A 208 4.64 21.03 -11.30
N ARG A 209 5.01 21.16 -12.57
CA ARG A 209 5.30 22.43 -13.26
C ARG A 209 4.15 22.95 -14.13
N SER A 210 3.31 22.08 -14.68
CA SER A 210 2.33 22.42 -15.73
C SER A 210 1.17 23.36 -15.34
N ASP A 211 0.96 23.68 -14.06
CA ASP A 211 -0.08 24.66 -13.62
C ASP A 211 0.50 25.87 -12.89
N VAL A 212 1.62 26.43 -13.38
CA VAL A 212 1.91 27.84 -13.08
C VAL A 212 1.26 28.66 -14.21
N PRO A 213 0.28 29.55 -13.94
CA PRO A 213 -0.20 30.48 -14.95
C PRO A 213 0.91 31.42 -15.43
#